data_AF-A0A929L3Y1-F1
#
_entry.id   AF-A0A929L3Y1-F1
#
_cell.length_a   1.000
_cell.length_b   1.000
_cell.length_c   1.000
_cell.angle_alpha   90.00
_cell.angle_beta   90.00
_cell.angle_gamma   90.00
#
_symmetry.space_group_name_H-M   'P 1'
#
loop_
_entity.id
_entity.type
_entity.pdbx_description
1 polymer ?
#
loop_
_entity_poly.entity_id
_entity_poly.type
_entity_poly.pdbx_seq_one_letter_code
_entity_poly.pdbx_strand_id
1 'polypeptide(L)'
;MLKQTLSAITAALNTHLQQSLNNAEDLAVLSGIVNIDGSSAVAAQNKILITQVHVASDLKLRNTRPIGFGPQDMANLGLNLKQRILCSAAFYNENYADGLELLELAMQFFHDSPILTIPAGEGKPEIKLEIVAADLSPAELQRQWMVLGSRYLPSAAYDVIVVG
;
A
#
# COMPACT_ATOMS: atom_id res chain seq x y z
N MET A 1 7.26 -10.42 -4.12
CA MET A 1 6.66 -9.22 -4.73
C MET A 1 5.65 -8.57 -3.80
N LEU A 2 4.44 -9.11 -3.58
CA LEU A 2 3.41 -8.45 -2.71
C LEU A 2 3.95 -7.95 -1.36
N LYS A 3 4.46 -8.85 -0.51
CA LYS A 3 5.05 -8.48 0.79
C LYS A 3 6.22 -7.49 0.65
N GLN A 4 7.09 -7.70 -0.32
CA GLN A 4 8.27 -6.86 -0.54
C GLN A 4 7.88 -5.43 -0.93
N THR A 5 6.90 -5.28 -1.84
CA THR A 5 6.33 -4.00 -2.26
C THR A 5 5.76 -3.25 -1.04
N LEU A 6 4.88 -3.89 -0.27
CA LEU A 6 4.23 -3.25 0.87
C LEU A 6 5.21 -2.94 2.00
N SER A 7 6.18 -3.82 2.27
CA SER A 7 7.24 -3.56 3.25
C SER A 7 8.12 -2.38 2.82
N ALA A 8 8.46 -2.26 1.54
CA ALA A 8 9.24 -1.12 1.04
C ALA A 8 8.46 0.20 1.15
N ILE A 9 7.17 0.19 0.79
CA ILE A 9 6.28 1.35 0.97
C ILE A 9 6.20 1.74 2.45
N THR A 10 6.01 0.76 3.34
CA THR A 10 5.91 1.00 4.79
C THR A 10 7.19 1.61 5.35
N ALA A 11 8.37 1.09 4.94
CA ALA A 11 9.65 1.62 5.37
C ALA A 11 9.93 3.04 4.84
N ALA A 12 9.60 3.30 3.58
CA ALA A 12 9.71 4.62 2.98
C ALA A 12 8.79 5.64 3.67
N LEU A 13 7.54 5.24 3.96
CA LEU A 13 6.59 6.05 4.71
C LEU A 13 7.10 6.33 6.13
N ASN A 14 7.63 5.34 6.85
CA ASN A 14 8.24 5.57 8.17
C ASN A 14 9.37 6.58 8.11
N THR A 15 10.26 6.46 7.12
CA THR A 15 11.36 7.43 6.91
C THR A 15 10.83 8.85 6.73
N HIS A 16 9.78 9.02 5.91
CA HIS A 16 9.15 10.32 5.69
C HIS A 16 8.49 10.88 6.96
N LEU A 17 7.74 10.06 7.70
CA LEU A 17 7.07 10.48 8.94
C LEU A 17 8.07 10.84 10.03
N GLN A 18 9.14 10.06 10.20
CA GLN A 18 10.22 10.31 11.16
C GLN A 18 10.92 11.64 10.88
N GLN A 19 11.22 11.93 9.61
CA GLN A 19 11.80 13.20 9.18
C GLN A 19 10.84 14.38 9.41
N SER A 20 9.56 14.20 9.09
CA SER A 20 8.55 15.27 9.21
C SER A 20 8.23 15.63 10.65
N LEU A 21 8.22 14.63 11.54
CA LEU A 21 7.85 14.80 12.96
C LEU A 21 9.06 14.91 13.89
N ASN A 22 10.28 14.77 13.38
CA ASN A 22 11.51 14.68 14.16
C ASN A 22 11.41 13.64 15.30
N ASN A 23 10.82 12.49 14.98
CA ASN A 23 10.63 11.35 15.88
C ASN A 23 11.38 10.12 15.32
N ALA A 24 11.93 9.27 16.17
CA ALA A 24 12.60 8.03 15.78
C ALA A 24 11.67 6.80 15.76
N GLU A 25 10.40 6.97 16.15
CA GLU A 25 9.43 5.89 16.20
C GLU A 25 8.88 5.52 14.81
N ASP A 26 8.72 4.23 14.54
CA ASP A 26 7.97 3.76 13.37
C ASP A 26 6.48 3.98 13.60
N LEU A 27 5.88 4.87 12.81
CA LEU A 27 4.46 5.25 12.91
C LEU A 27 3.57 4.54 11.88
N ALA A 28 4.15 3.88 10.89
CA ALA A 28 3.48 3.05 9.90
C ALA A 28 3.80 1.57 10.10
N VAL A 29 2.80 0.71 9.94
CA VAL A 29 2.92 -0.74 10.07
C VAL A 29 2.19 -1.48 8.94
N LEU A 30 2.83 -2.52 8.42
CA LEU A 30 2.21 -3.46 7.49
C LEU A 30 1.32 -4.42 8.28
N SER A 31 0.00 -4.24 8.18
CA SER A 31 -0.97 -5.06 8.92
C SER A 31 -2.32 -5.15 8.21
N GLY A 32 -3.11 -6.16 8.57
CA GLY A 32 -4.55 -6.17 8.34
C GLY A 32 -5.27 -5.26 9.34
N ILE A 33 -6.55 -4.99 9.07
CA ILE A 33 -7.44 -4.25 9.99
C ILE A 33 -8.07 -5.19 11.02
N VAL A 34 -8.47 -6.39 10.57
CA VAL A 34 -9.03 -7.46 11.42
C VAL A 34 -8.28 -8.77 11.21
N ASN A 35 -8.22 -9.58 12.25
CA ASN A 35 -7.73 -10.95 12.19
C ASN A 35 -8.78 -11.84 11.50
N ILE A 36 -8.38 -13.07 11.14
CA ILE A 36 -9.26 -14.05 10.48
C ILE A 36 -10.49 -14.39 11.33
N ASP A 37 -10.37 -14.32 12.66
CA ASP A 37 -11.45 -14.52 13.63
C ASP A 37 -12.34 -13.27 13.85
N GLY A 38 -12.07 -12.17 13.14
CA GLY A 38 -12.79 -10.90 13.27
C GLY A 38 -12.38 -10.04 14.46
N SER A 39 -11.42 -10.48 15.28
CA SER A 39 -10.80 -9.64 16.30
C SER A 39 -9.97 -8.53 15.67
N SER A 40 -9.65 -7.48 16.42
CA SER A 40 -8.79 -6.40 15.93
C SER A 40 -7.40 -6.96 15.62
N ALA A 41 -6.93 -6.80 14.38
CA ALA A 41 -5.54 -7.09 14.02
C ALA A 41 -4.60 -5.96 14.49
N VAL A 42 -5.17 -4.83 14.90
CA VAL A 42 -4.43 -3.68 15.41
C VAL A 42 -3.96 -3.97 16.82
N ALA A 43 -2.77 -4.56 16.94
CA ALA A 43 -1.99 -4.51 18.18
C ALA A 43 -1.33 -3.13 18.38
N ALA A 44 -1.17 -2.36 17.29
CA ALA A 44 -0.46 -1.09 17.26
C ALA A 44 -1.46 0.08 17.17
N GLN A 45 -1.90 0.57 18.33
CA GLN A 45 -2.66 1.82 18.42
C GLN A 45 -1.77 3.01 18.06
N ASN A 46 -2.40 4.09 17.60
CA ASN A 46 -1.74 5.33 17.23
C ASN A 46 -0.73 5.15 16.07
N LYS A 47 -1.11 4.36 15.06
CA LYS A 47 -0.31 4.06 13.87
C LYS A 47 -1.11 4.23 12.58
N ILE A 48 -0.37 4.43 11.49
CA ILE A 48 -0.84 4.27 10.12
C ILE A 48 -0.71 2.80 9.73
N LEU A 49 -1.80 2.20 9.25
CA LEU A 49 -1.81 0.84 8.71
C LEU A 49 -1.67 0.88 7.20
N ILE A 50 -0.74 0.09 6.68
CA ILE A 50 -0.66 -0.24 5.25
C ILE A 50 -1.26 -1.63 5.05
N THR A 51 -2.44 -1.68 4.45
CA THR A 51 -3.23 -2.91 4.29
C THR A 51 -3.42 -3.25 2.82
N GLN A 52 -3.13 -4.50 2.43
CA GLN A 52 -3.50 -5.01 1.11
C GLN A 52 -5.02 -5.29 1.08
N VAL A 53 -5.74 -4.67 0.14
CA VAL A 53 -7.21 -4.90 0.01
C VAL A 53 -7.63 -5.57 -1.29
N HIS A 54 -6.83 -5.48 -2.34
CA HIS A 54 -7.15 -6.16 -3.60
C HIS A 54 -5.90 -6.39 -4.45
N VAL A 55 -5.83 -7.51 -5.17
CA VAL A 55 -4.76 -7.81 -6.14
C VAL A 55 -5.42 -8.17 -7.45
N ALA A 56 -5.06 -7.47 -8.53
CA ALA A 56 -5.54 -7.75 -9.88
C ALA A 56 -4.37 -8.08 -10.80
N SER A 57 -4.60 -8.98 -11.74
CA SER A 57 -3.71 -9.12 -12.90
C SER A 57 -3.93 -7.94 -13.83
N ASP A 58 -2.86 -7.23 -14.17
CA ASP A 58 -2.94 -6.17 -15.17
C ASP A 58 -2.78 -6.75 -16.57
N LEU A 59 -3.91 -6.93 -17.27
CA LEU A 59 -3.94 -7.38 -18.66
C LEU A 59 -3.50 -6.29 -19.64
N LYS A 60 -3.54 -5.00 -19.27
CA LYS A 60 -3.12 -3.90 -20.15
C LYS A 60 -1.59 -3.83 -20.29
N LEU A 61 -0.85 -4.17 -19.22
CA LEU A 61 0.61 -4.41 -19.26
C LEU A 61 1.02 -5.59 -20.17
N ARG A 62 0.06 -6.42 -20.59
CA ARG A 62 0.27 -7.53 -21.53
C ARG A 62 0.21 -7.08 -23.00
N ASN A 63 -0.52 -6.01 -23.31
CA ASN A 63 -0.80 -5.54 -24.67
C ASN A 63 0.16 -4.46 -25.19
N THR A 64 1.06 -3.93 -24.37
CA THR A 64 2.10 -2.96 -24.79
C THR A 64 3.39 -3.62 -25.25
N ARG A 65 3.44 -4.95 -25.36
CA ARG A 65 4.67 -5.70 -25.69
C ARG A 65 4.74 -6.01 -27.19
N PRO A 66 5.88 -5.75 -27.87
CA PRO A 66 6.01 -6.03 -29.29
C PRO A 66 5.75 -7.51 -29.61
N ILE A 67 5.00 -7.75 -30.68
CA ILE A 67 4.73 -9.09 -31.23
C ILE A 67 6.05 -9.66 -31.76
N GLY A 68 6.81 -10.38 -30.92
CA GLY A 68 8.10 -10.95 -31.36
C GLY A 68 8.86 -11.84 -30.36
N PHE A 69 8.33 -12.10 -29.17
CA PHE A 69 9.05 -12.87 -28.15
C PHE A 69 8.75 -14.38 -28.22
N GLY A 70 9.80 -15.20 -28.16
CA GLY A 70 9.73 -16.66 -28.24
C GLY A 70 9.32 -17.33 -26.92
N PRO A 71 9.11 -18.66 -26.91
CA PRO A 71 8.66 -19.40 -25.73
C PRO A 71 9.58 -19.30 -24.50
N GLN A 72 10.89 -19.04 -24.70
CA GLN A 72 11.85 -18.85 -23.60
C GLN A 72 11.75 -17.46 -22.95
N ASP A 73 11.35 -16.43 -23.69
CA ASP A 73 11.14 -15.08 -23.14
C ASP A 73 9.84 -14.98 -22.34
N MET A 74 8.94 -15.96 -22.49
CA MET A 74 7.75 -16.08 -21.65
C MET A 74 8.07 -16.52 -20.22
N ALA A 75 9.22 -17.15 -19.96
CA ALA A 75 9.60 -17.59 -18.63
C ALA A 75 9.99 -16.42 -17.70
N ASN A 76 10.35 -15.27 -18.27
CA ASN A 76 10.72 -14.04 -17.54
C ASN A 76 9.57 -13.02 -17.48
N LEU A 77 8.33 -13.46 -17.79
CA LEU A 77 7.11 -12.67 -17.64
C LEU A 77 6.85 -12.41 -16.16
N GLY A 78 7.51 -11.39 -15.61
CA GLY A 78 7.19 -10.82 -14.31
C GLY A 78 5.68 -10.66 -14.19
N LEU A 79 5.12 -11.19 -13.11
CA LEU A 79 3.71 -11.09 -12.78
C LEU A 79 3.30 -9.60 -12.82
N ASN A 80 2.60 -9.19 -13.90
CA ASN A 80 2.03 -7.85 -14.03
C ASN A 80 0.87 -7.75 -13.04
N LEU A 81 1.14 -7.20 -11.86
CA LEU A 81 0.18 -7.10 -10.77
C LEU A 81 -0.10 -5.64 -10.48
N LYS A 82 -1.39 -5.32 -10.39
CA LYS A 82 -1.88 -4.11 -9.75
C LYS A 82 -2.33 -4.47 -8.34
N GLN A 83 -1.75 -3.80 -7.35
CA GLN A 83 -2.04 -3.99 -5.94
C GLN A 83 -2.80 -2.77 -5.44
N ARG A 84 -3.99 -2.97 -4.86
CA ARG A 84 -4.69 -1.90 -4.15
C ARG A 84 -4.39 -2.00 -2.67
N ILE A 85 -3.93 -0.89 -2.10
CA ILE A 85 -3.64 -0.76 -0.68
C ILE A 85 -4.55 0.28 -0.04
N LEU A 86 -4.80 0.13 1.26
CA LEU A 86 -5.37 1.17 2.12
C LEU A 86 -4.27 1.69 3.05
N CYS A 87 -4.17 3.01 3.14
CA CYS A 87 -3.45 3.73 4.17
C CYS A 87 -4.47 4.22 5.20
N SER A 88 -4.47 3.67 6.42
CA SER A 88 -5.54 3.90 7.41
C SER A 88 -5.01 4.40 8.74
N ALA A 89 -5.69 5.35 9.39
CA ALA A 89 -5.35 5.81 10.73
C ALA A 89 -6.01 4.93 11.79
N ALA A 90 -5.22 4.14 12.52
CA ALA A 90 -5.70 3.28 13.60
C ALA A 90 -5.54 3.94 14.98
N PHE A 91 -6.44 4.89 15.26
CA PHE A 91 -6.45 5.69 16.48
C PHE A 91 -7.75 5.49 17.25
N TYR A 92 -7.67 5.56 18.58
CA TYR A 92 -8.87 5.67 19.40
C TYR A 92 -9.45 7.07 19.31
N ASN A 93 -10.73 7.18 19.69
CA ASN A 93 -11.47 8.44 19.60
C ASN A 93 -10.80 9.58 20.38
N GLU A 94 -10.11 9.26 21.48
CA GLU A 94 -9.36 10.19 22.30
C GLU A 94 -8.25 10.92 21.53
N ASN A 95 -7.64 10.24 20.55
CA ASN A 95 -6.54 10.74 19.71
C ASN A 95 -6.95 10.85 18.24
N TYR A 96 -8.24 11.01 17.97
CA TYR A 96 -8.76 10.97 16.60
C TYR A 96 -8.19 12.10 15.74
N ALA A 97 -8.09 13.31 16.29
CA ALA A 97 -7.53 14.48 15.61
C ALA A 97 -6.07 14.23 15.21
N ASP A 98 -5.22 13.79 16.14
CA ASP A 98 -3.83 13.41 15.88
C ASP A 98 -3.73 12.33 14.80
N GLY A 99 -4.67 11.38 14.80
CA GLY A 99 -4.76 10.36 13.77
C GLY A 99 -5.06 10.91 12.37
N LEU A 100 -5.86 11.97 12.26
CA LEU A 100 -6.13 12.64 11.00
C LEU A 100 -4.93 13.45 10.51
N GLU A 101 -4.24 14.16 11.40
CA GLU A 101 -3.00 14.88 11.07
C GLU A 101 -1.92 13.92 10.57
N LEU A 102 -1.78 12.77 11.23
CA LEU A 102 -0.84 11.75 10.79
C LEU A 102 -1.24 11.11 9.45
N LEU A 103 -2.56 10.93 9.20
CA LEU A 103 -3.05 10.45 7.92
C LEU A 103 -2.77 11.45 6.79
N GLU A 104 -2.90 12.75 7.06
CA GLU A 104 -2.58 13.81 6.11
C GLU A 104 -1.09 13.75 5.71
N LEU A 105 -0.18 13.65 6.68
CA LEU A 105 1.25 13.47 6.41
C LEU A 105 1.53 12.20 5.59
N ALA A 106 0.82 11.10 5.90
CA ALA A 106 0.95 9.88 5.12
C ALA A 106 0.42 10.04 3.68
N MET A 107 -0.66 10.80 3.47
CA MET A 107 -1.14 11.13 2.12
C MET A 107 -0.15 12.02 1.37
N GLN A 108 0.47 12.98 2.05
CA GLN A 108 1.51 13.83 1.47
C GLN A 108 2.69 13.01 0.96
N PHE A 109 3.15 12.00 1.71
CA PHE A 109 4.17 11.06 1.24
C PHE A 109 3.82 10.44 -0.13
N PHE A 110 2.59 9.95 -0.30
CA PHE A 110 2.16 9.32 -1.56
C PHE A 110 2.02 10.34 -2.70
N HIS A 111 1.68 11.59 -2.38
CA HIS A 111 1.64 12.67 -3.35
C HIS A 111 3.05 13.07 -3.83
N ASP A 112 4.00 13.20 -2.89
CA ASP A 112 5.37 13.64 -3.15
C ASP A 112 6.23 12.53 -3.78
N SER A 113 5.88 11.26 -3.53
CA SER A 113 6.60 10.07 -4.00
C SER A 113 5.74 9.20 -4.94
N PRO A 114 5.32 9.71 -6.12
CA PRO A 114 4.49 8.95 -7.05
C PRO A 114 5.24 7.76 -7.67
N ILE A 115 6.57 7.77 -7.63
CA ILE A 115 7.42 6.65 -8.02
C ILE A 115 8.34 6.28 -6.85
N LEU A 116 8.22 5.04 -6.37
CA LEU A 116 9.08 4.47 -5.34
C LEU A 116 10.00 3.42 -5.95
N THR A 117 11.29 3.56 -5.72
CA THR A 117 12.31 2.62 -6.21
C THR A 117 12.76 1.70 -5.08
N ILE A 118 12.57 0.39 -5.28
CA ILE A 118 13.18 -0.65 -4.43
C ILE A 118 14.55 -0.98 -5.02
N PRO A 119 15.65 -0.72 -4.28
CA PRO A 119 16.99 -0.91 -4.80
C PRO A 119 17.26 -2.38 -5.15
N ALA A 120 18.12 -2.57 -6.15
CA ALA A 120 18.67 -3.88 -6.48
C ALA A 120 19.40 -4.48 -5.27
N GLY A 121 19.08 -5.73 -4.93
CA GLY A 121 19.84 -6.53 -3.98
C GLY A 121 20.81 -7.47 -4.70
N GLU A 122 21.61 -8.24 -3.96
CA GLU A 122 22.51 -9.24 -4.56
C GLU A 122 21.72 -10.18 -5.50
N GLY A 123 21.99 -10.07 -6.81
CA GLY A 123 21.38 -10.89 -7.85
C GLY A 123 19.94 -10.52 -8.23
N LYS A 124 19.38 -9.38 -7.81
CA LYS A 124 18.00 -8.96 -8.18
C LYS A 124 17.98 -7.58 -8.84
N PRO A 125 17.17 -7.39 -9.90
CA PRO A 125 17.02 -6.09 -10.52
C PRO A 125 16.31 -5.10 -9.58
N GLU A 126 16.54 -3.81 -9.83
CA GLU A 126 15.76 -2.72 -9.25
C GLU A 126 14.28 -2.88 -9.63
N ILE A 127 13.38 -2.49 -8.72
CA ILE A 127 11.93 -2.53 -8.96
C ILE A 127 11.40 -1.12 -8.75
N LYS A 128 10.78 -0.53 -9.79
CA LYS A 128 10.08 0.74 -9.66
C LYS A 128 8.59 0.49 -9.44
N LEU A 129 8.01 1.26 -8.55
CA LEU A 129 6.60 1.20 -8.20
C LEU A 129 5.98 2.55 -8.53
N GLU A 130 4.98 2.56 -9.40
CA GLU A 130 4.11 3.70 -9.60
C GLU A 130 2.95 3.61 -8.59
N ILE A 131 2.71 4.69 -7.87
CA ILE A 131 1.66 4.78 -6.86
C ILE A 131 0.69 5.88 -7.27
N VAL A 132 -0.58 5.50 -7.43
CA VAL A 132 -1.63 6.40 -7.88
C VAL A 132 -2.77 6.39 -6.87
N ALA A 133 -3.26 7.58 -6.49
CA ALA A 133 -4.46 7.69 -5.67
C ALA A 133 -5.63 6.96 -6.35
N ALA A 134 -6.34 6.15 -5.57
CA ALA A 134 -7.48 5.39 -6.04
C ALA A 134 -8.74 5.88 -5.34
N ASP A 135 -9.73 6.28 -6.12
CA ASP A 135 -11.06 6.55 -5.57
C ASP A 135 -11.79 5.23 -5.30
N LEU A 136 -12.52 5.19 -4.19
CA LEU A 136 -13.48 4.13 -3.89
C LEU A 136 -14.88 4.71 -4.08
N SER A 137 -15.68 4.09 -4.94
CA SER A 137 -17.10 4.42 -5.00
C SER A 137 -17.76 4.12 -3.65
N PRO A 138 -18.86 4.81 -3.28
CA PRO A 138 -19.58 4.53 -2.04
C PRO A 138 -19.95 3.04 -1.87
N ALA A 139 -20.26 2.36 -2.97
CA ALA A 139 -20.56 0.93 -2.98
C ALA A 139 -19.33 0.06 -2.73
N GLU A 140 -18.16 0.40 -3.29
CA GLU A 140 -16.90 -0.31 -3.01
C GLU A 140 -16.48 -0.12 -1.56
N LEU A 141 -16.57 1.12 -1.06
CA LEU A 141 -16.28 1.46 0.33
C LEU A 141 -17.18 0.63 1.26
N GLN A 142 -18.50 0.65 1.04
CA GLN A 142 -19.43 -0.14 1.84
C GLN A 142 -19.10 -1.64 1.81
N ARG A 143 -18.85 -2.22 0.64
CA ARG A 143 -18.50 -3.65 0.52
C ARG A 143 -17.22 -4.00 1.27
N GLN A 144 -16.18 -3.18 1.16
CA GLN A 144 -14.92 -3.40 1.86
C GLN A 144 -15.13 -3.39 3.39
N TRP A 145 -15.88 -2.41 3.91
CA TRP A 145 -16.08 -2.30 5.36
C TRP A 145 -17.09 -3.32 5.94
N MET A 146 -18.06 -3.78 5.14
CA MET A 146 -18.95 -4.87 5.55
C MET A 146 -18.15 -6.16 5.81
N VAL A 147 -17.18 -6.48 4.96
CA VAL A 147 -16.31 -7.67 5.14
C VAL A 147 -15.41 -7.53 6.37
N LEU A 148 -14.99 -6.31 6.71
CA LEU A 148 -14.15 -6.01 7.87
C LEU A 148 -14.93 -5.86 9.19
N GLY A 149 -16.21 -6.27 9.22
CA GLY A 149 -17.01 -6.30 10.44
C GLY A 149 -17.39 -4.92 10.97
N SER A 150 -17.53 -3.92 10.09
CA SER A 150 -17.94 -2.54 10.44
C SER A 150 -16.92 -1.75 11.28
N ARG A 151 -15.66 -2.19 11.36
CA ARG A 151 -14.57 -1.45 12.02
C ARG A 151 -13.95 -0.45 11.06
N TYR A 152 -14.72 0.59 10.73
CA TYR A 152 -14.26 1.66 9.85
C TYR A 152 -13.05 2.39 10.44
N LEU A 153 -12.03 2.60 9.61
CA LEU A 153 -10.92 3.50 9.90
C LEU A 153 -10.86 4.60 8.82
N PRO A 154 -10.63 5.87 9.19
CA PRO A 154 -10.30 6.90 8.21
C PRO A 154 -9.12 6.42 7.36
N SER A 155 -9.27 6.46 6.03
CA SER A 155 -8.29 5.88 5.13
C SER A 155 -8.30 6.50 3.73
N ALA A 156 -7.16 6.39 3.06
CA ALA A 156 -6.97 6.71 1.65
C ALA A 156 -6.54 5.45 0.89
N ALA A 157 -7.05 5.27 -0.33
CA ALA A 157 -6.73 4.12 -1.16
C ALA A 157 -5.74 4.49 -2.27
N TYR A 158 -4.85 3.55 -2.59
CA TYR A 158 -3.85 3.71 -3.64
C TYR A 158 -3.74 2.44 -4.48
N ASP A 159 -3.61 2.60 -5.79
CA ASP A 159 -3.20 1.55 -6.71
C ASP A 159 -1.67 1.61 -6.88
N VAL A 160 -1.01 0.48 -6.64
CA VAL A 160 0.44 0.28 -6.78
C VAL A 160 0.70 -0.64 -7.95
N ILE A 161 1.51 -0.16 -8.89
CA ILE A 161 1.81 -0.84 -10.15
C ILE A 161 3.33 -1.00 -10.25
N VAL A 162 3.78 -2.20 -10.58
CA VAL A 162 5.20 -2.41 -10.89
C VAL A 162 5.47 -1.86 -12.29
N VAL A 163 6.35 -0.87 -12.38
CA VAL A 163 6.87 -0.30 -13.62
C VAL A 163 8.29 -0.80 -13.85
N GLY A 164 8.56 -1.23 -15.08
CA GLY A 164 9.83 -1.86 -15.49
C GLY A 164 11.00 -0.89 -15.52
#